data_AF-B3T7W3-F1
#
_entry.id   AF-B3T7W3-F1
#
_cell.length_a   1.000
_cell.length_b   1.000
_cell.length_c   1.000
_cell.angle_alpha   90.00
_cell.angle_beta   90.00
_cell.angle_gamma   90.00
#
_symmetry.space_group_name_H-M   'P 1'
#
loop_
_entity.id
_entity.type
_entity.pdbx_description
1 polymer ?
#
loop_
_entity_poly.entity_id
_entity_poly.type
_entity_poly.pdbx_seq_one_letter_code
_entity_poly.pdbx_strand_id
1 'polypeptide(L)' 'MCKTCKKPCNNIIEHIKKVHGFSESYIKDSLKTNSNSYLHAFDKIT' A
#
# COMPACT_ATOMS: atom_id res chain seq x y z
N MET A 1 7.51 1.88 -5.60
CA MET A 1 6.78 2.80 -6.48
C MET A 1 5.34 2.34 -6.58
N CYS A 2 4.36 3.18 -6.27
CA CYS A 2 2.95 2.83 -6.45
C CYS A 2 2.64 2.77 -7.95
N LYS A 3 2.07 1.65 -8.42
CA LYS A 3 1.74 1.45 -9.85
C LYS A 3 0.68 2.43 -10.33
N THR A 4 -0.31 2.73 -9.49
CA THR A 4 -1.40 3.67 -9.81
C THR A 4 -0.89 5.10 -9.86
N CYS A 5 -0.13 5.54 -8.86
CA CYS A 5 0.35 6.92 -8.78
C CYS A 5 1.60 7.18 -9.64
N LYS A 6 2.28 6.13 -10.10
CA LYS A 6 3.58 6.17 -10.79
C LYS A 6 4.62 7.02 -10.03
N LYS A 7 4.59 6.96 -8.70
CA LYS A 7 5.47 7.73 -7.81
C LYS A 7 6.26 6.80 -6.90
N PRO A 8 7.52 7.13 -6.57
CA PRO A 8 8.24 6.43 -5.52
C PRO A 8 7.50 6.57 -4.20
N CYS A 9 7.46 5.50 -3.41
CA CYS A 9 6.78 5.47 -2.12
C CYS A 9 7.70 4.80 -1.12
N ASN A 10 8.07 5.51 -0.06
CA ASN A 10 8.94 4.96 0.99
C ASN A 10 8.18 4.04 1.95
N ASN A 11 6.87 4.27 2.11
CA ASN A 11 6.01 3.46 2.97
C ASN A 11 4.67 3.20 2.27
N ILE A 12 4.39 1.93 1.99
CA ILE A 12 3.18 1.46 1.30
C ILE A 12 1.93 1.80 2.12
N ILE A 13 1.97 1.56 3.43
CA ILE A 13 0.82 1.71 4.33
C ILE A 13 0.44 3.18 4.49
N GLU A 14 1.42 4.04 4.72
CA GLU A 14 1.21 5.49 4.79
C GLU A 14 0.66 6.03 3.47
N HIS A 15 1.17 5.52 2.34
CA HIS A 15 0.71 5.93 1.01
C HIS A 15 -0.76 5.57 0.78
N ILE A 16 -1.16 4.30 0.98
CA ILE A 16 -2.56 3.90 0.77
C ILE A 16 -3.52 4.59 1.74
N LYS A 17 -3.09 4.88 2.98
CA LYS A 17 -3.89 5.60 3.96
C LYS A 17 -4.11 7.06 3.55
N LYS A 18 -3.04 7.78 3.19
CA LYS A 18 -3.11 9.23 2.89
C LYS A 18 -3.55 9.54 1.46
N VAL A 19 -3.09 8.76 0.47
CA VAL A 19 -3.32 9.03 -0.96
C VAL A 19 -4.58 8.33 -1.46
N HIS A 20 -4.82 7.10 -1.03
CA HIS A 20 -5.99 6.33 -1.45
C HIS A 20 -7.13 6.37 -0.41
N GLY A 21 -6.93 7.01 0.74
CA GLY A 21 -7.97 7.18 1.76
C GLY A 21 -8.36 5.88 2.48
N PHE A 22 -7.50 4.86 2.47
CA PHE A 22 -7.82 3.58 3.09
C PHE A 22 -7.87 3.71 4.61
N SER A 23 -8.94 3.21 5.21
CA SER A 23 -9.09 3.17 6.66
C SER A 23 -8.08 2.21 7.29
N GLU A 24 -7.56 2.58 8.46
CA GLU A 24 -6.57 1.75 9.16
C GLU A 24 -7.09 0.35 9.51
N SER A 25 -8.36 0.24 9.91
CA SER A 25 -9.00 -1.06 10.18
C SER A 25 -9.03 -1.95 8.95
N TYR A 26 -9.33 -1.38 7.77
CA TYR A 26 -9.34 -2.12 6.51
C TYR A 26 -7.95 -2.60 6.11
N ILE A 27 -6.95 -1.75 6.30
CA ILE A 27 -5.55 -2.10 6.06
C ILE A 27 -5.11 -3.25 6.98
N LYS A 28 -5.41 -3.14 8.27
CA LYS A 28 -5.11 -4.18 9.27
C LYS A 28 -5.78 -5.50 8.93
N ASP A 29 -7.05 -5.47 8.55
CA ASP A 29 -7.79 -6.68 8.18
C ASP A 29 -7.24 -7.36 6.91
N SER A 30 -6.91 -6.56 5.89
CA SER A 30 -6.28 -7.07 4.66
C SER A 30 -4.90 -7.67 4.93
N LEU A 31 -4.09 -7.04 5.80
CA LEU A 31 -2.79 -7.58 6.21
C LEU A 31 -2.91 -8.83 7.09
N LYS A 32 -3.98 -8.93 7.88
CA LYS A 32 -4.26 -10.13 8.70
C LYS A 32 -4.62 -11.32 7.83
N THR A 33 -5.44 -11.09 6.79
CA THR A 33 -5.83 -12.12 5.82
C THR A 33 -4.66 -12.48 4.89
N ASN A 34 -3.90 -11.48 4.44
CA ASN A 34 -2.72 -11.67 3.60
C ASN A 34 -1.72 -10.54 3.85
N SER A 35 -0.60 -10.88 4.49
CA SER A 35 0.50 -9.93 4.81
C SER A 35 1.07 -9.23 3.57
N ASN A 36 0.85 -9.78 2.37
CA ASN A 36 1.32 -9.25 1.11
C ASN A 36 0.23 -8.54 0.29
N SER A 37 -0.95 -8.27 0.87
CA SER A 37 -2.12 -7.69 0.18
C SER A 37 -1.78 -6.48 -0.68
N TYR A 38 -0.85 -5.64 -0.25
CA TYR A 38 -0.49 -4.41 -0.98
C TYR A 38 0.79 -4.53 -1.79
N LEU A 39 1.64 -5.54 -1.57
CA LEU A 39 2.94 -5.63 -2.24
C LEU A 39 2.83 -5.67 -3.77
N HIS A 40 1.83 -6.38 -4.30
CA HIS A 40 1.63 -6.49 -5.76
C HIS A 40 1.33 -5.15 -6.45
N ALA A 41 0.76 -4.19 -5.71
CA ALA A 41 0.40 -2.86 -6.21
C ALA A 41 1.60 -1.88 -6.20
N PHE A 42 2.75 -2.30 -5.67
CA PHE A 42 3.95 -1.47 -5.56
C PHE A 42 5.15 -2.19 -6.16
N ASP A 43 5.84 -1.54 -7.08
CA ASP A 43 7.13 -2.02 -7.56
C ASP A 43 8.23 -1.71 -6.56
N LYS A 44 9.26 -2.56 -6.50
CA LYS A 44 10.53 -2.17 -5.87
C LYS A 44 11.11 -1.03 -6.69
N ILE A 45 11.54 0.01 -6.00
CA ILE A 45 12.38 1.04 -6.62
C ILE A 45 13.76 0.38 -6.68
N THR A 46 14.12 -0.11 -7.86
CA THR A 46 15.44 -0.67 -8.17
C THR A 46 16.45 0.46 -8.34
#